data_AF-A0A7W2IAX7-F1
#
_entry.id   AF-A0A7W2IAX7-F1
#
_cell.length_a   1.000
_cell.length_b   1.000
_cell.length_c   1.000
_cell.angle_alpha   90.00
_cell.angle_beta   90.00
_cell.angle_gamma   90.00
#
_symmetry.space_group_name_H-M   'P 1'
#
loop_
_entity.id
_entity.type
_entity.pdbx_description
1 polymer ?
#
loop_
_entity_poly.entity_id
_entity_poly.type
_entity_poly.pdbx_seq_one_letter_code
_entity_poly.pdbx_strand_id
1 'polypeptide(L)'
;MMTIQPLNILGAELRRRSAEALSAAAPCDREPRQLLVEVDNPGGVPLHVWTSRRAYEYDTASGVLTLYLTERTPALPDTIKMISDHPRTPGQVEVPAHSRATLELGVPAVIRRRVPAKGLGLAFVEEPITRIDKVELHIQFADAPFDKPAGATPEEHRQRLRTQGELARATISPTGTKE
;
A
#
# COMPACT_ATOMS: atom_id res chain seq x y z
N MET A 1 -29.77 0.24 -2.43
CA MET A 1 -28.30 0.23 -2.22
C MET A 1 -27.91 -1.19 -1.88
N MET A 2 -27.08 -1.83 -2.70
CA MET A 2 -26.52 -3.14 -2.35
C MET A 2 -25.45 -2.91 -1.27
N THR A 3 -25.50 -3.67 -0.19
CA THR A 3 -24.49 -3.61 0.87
C THR A 3 -23.23 -4.31 0.37
N ILE A 4 -22.16 -3.56 0.17
CA ILE A 4 -20.84 -4.12 -0.16
C ILE A 4 -20.36 -4.92 1.06
N GLN A 5 -20.04 -6.19 0.86
CA GLN A 5 -19.42 -7.00 1.91
C GLN A 5 -17.94 -6.63 2.05
N PRO A 6 -17.38 -6.69 3.27
CA PRO A 6 -15.99 -6.35 3.49
C PRO A 6 -15.05 -7.33 2.78
N LEU A 7 -14.00 -6.79 2.13
CA LEU A 7 -12.88 -7.58 1.63
C LEU A 7 -12.13 -8.20 2.81
N ASN A 8 -11.92 -9.51 2.76
CA ASN A 8 -11.15 -10.23 3.75
C ASN A 8 -9.67 -10.25 3.34
N ILE A 9 -8.76 -9.95 4.27
CA ILE A 9 -7.33 -10.11 4.07
C ILE A 9 -6.91 -11.39 4.81
N LEU A 10 -6.50 -12.41 4.07
CA LEU A 10 -6.32 -13.77 4.59
C LEU A 10 -4.90 -14.02 5.10
N GLY A 11 -3.90 -13.51 4.37
CA GLY A 11 -2.51 -13.82 4.65
C GLY A 11 -1.55 -12.96 3.85
N ALA A 12 -0.27 -13.04 4.21
CA ALA A 12 0.79 -12.36 3.50
C ALA A 12 2.06 -13.22 3.42
N GLU A 13 2.79 -13.09 2.32
CA GLU A 13 4.07 -13.75 2.09
C GLU A 13 5.10 -12.71 1.65
N LEU A 14 6.28 -12.70 2.29
CA LEU A 14 7.39 -11.81 1.92
C LEU A 14 8.40 -12.59 1.06
N ARG A 15 8.57 -12.16 -0.19
CA ARG A 15 9.51 -12.73 -1.16
C ARG A 15 10.58 -11.73 -1.55
N ARG A 16 11.76 -12.23 -1.92
CA ARG A 16 12.74 -11.44 -2.69
C ARG A 16 12.34 -11.42 -4.15
N ARG A 17 12.46 -10.26 -4.81
CA ARG A 17 12.39 -10.19 -6.27
C ARG A 17 13.65 -10.80 -6.87
N SER A 18 13.50 -11.54 -7.97
CA SER A 18 14.65 -12.00 -8.75
C SER A 18 15.42 -10.82 -9.33
N ALA A 19 16.72 -10.99 -9.53
CA ALA A 19 17.57 -9.96 -10.15
C ALA A 19 17.08 -9.56 -11.55
N GLU A 20 16.49 -10.51 -12.30
CA GLU A 20 15.88 -10.28 -13.61
C GLU A 20 14.63 -9.38 -13.51
N ALA A 21 13.75 -9.64 -12.54
CA ALA A 21 12.57 -8.80 -12.29
C ALA A 21 12.96 -7.39 -11.84
N LEU A 22 14.06 -7.25 -11.08
CA LEU A 22 14.59 -5.94 -10.67
C LEU A 22 15.23 -5.17 -11.83
N SER A 23 15.89 -5.88 -12.76
CA SER A 23 16.50 -5.26 -13.94
C SER A 23 15.45 -4.76 -14.93
N ALA A 24 14.33 -5.47 -15.07
CA ALA A 24 13.22 -5.09 -15.94
C ALA A 24 12.32 -3.98 -15.36
N ALA A 25 12.37 -3.75 -14.04
CA ALA A 25 11.57 -2.73 -13.37
C ALA A 25 12.11 -1.30 -13.60
N ALA A 26 11.19 -0.33 -13.66
CA ALA A 26 11.56 1.09 -13.64
C ALA A 26 12.40 1.41 -12.38
N PRO A 27 13.34 2.37 -12.42
CA PRO A 27 14.25 2.65 -11.30
C PRO A 27 13.56 2.87 -9.95
N CYS A 28 12.35 3.44 -9.96
CA CYS A 28 11.50 3.68 -8.79
C CYS A 28 10.80 2.42 -8.25
N ASP A 29 10.71 1.35 -9.05
CA ASP A 29 10.06 0.09 -8.72
C ASP A 29 11.07 -1.02 -8.38
N ARG A 30 12.36 -0.69 -8.27
CA ARG A 30 13.45 -1.61 -7.89
C ARG A 30 13.45 -1.93 -6.40
N GLU A 31 12.28 -2.29 -5.89
CA GLU A 31 12.11 -2.73 -4.52
C GLU A 31 12.53 -4.21 -4.43
N PRO A 32 13.59 -4.53 -3.66
CA PRO A 32 14.21 -5.86 -3.68
C PRO A 32 13.31 -6.94 -3.07
N ARG A 33 12.22 -6.54 -2.39
CA ARG A 33 11.25 -7.43 -1.78
C ARG A 33 9.85 -7.11 -2.26
N GLN A 34 9.05 -8.16 -2.36
CA GLN A 34 7.62 -8.14 -2.63
C GLN A 34 6.87 -8.72 -1.45
N LEU A 35 5.73 -8.13 -1.14
CA LEU A 35 4.72 -8.68 -0.27
C LEU A 35 3.55 -9.17 -1.12
N LEU A 36 3.31 -10.48 -1.10
CA LEU A 36 2.14 -11.11 -1.70
C LEU A 36 1.03 -11.14 -0.65
N VAL A 37 -0.12 -10.54 -0.93
CA VAL A 37 -1.25 -10.48 0.00
C VAL A 37 -2.41 -11.27 -0.58
N GLU A 38 -2.87 -12.31 0.13
CA GLU A 38 -4.06 -13.06 -0.26
C GLU A 38 -5.30 -12.33 0.27
N VAL A 39 -6.23 -12.04 -0.64
CA VAL A 39 -7.51 -11.40 -0.32
C VAL A 39 -8.67 -12.26 -0.82
N ASP A 40 -9.80 -12.15 -0.13
CA ASP A 40 -11.03 -12.88 -0.41
C ASP A 40 -12.21 -11.92 -0.48
N ASN A 41 -12.99 -12.06 -1.56
CA ASN A 41 -14.24 -11.34 -1.75
C ASN A 41 -15.40 -12.29 -1.44
N PRO A 42 -15.98 -12.23 -0.23
CA PRO A 42 -17.11 -13.10 0.13
C PRO A 42 -18.42 -12.65 -0.54
N GLY A 43 -18.45 -11.46 -1.12
CA GLY A 43 -19.65 -10.83 -1.66
C GLY A 43 -20.06 -11.33 -3.04
N GLY A 44 -21.29 -10.98 -3.43
CA GLY A 44 -21.90 -11.36 -4.71
C GLY A 44 -21.58 -10.44 -5.89
N VAL A 45 -20.72 -9.43 -5.70
CA VAL A 45 -20.29 -8.49 -6.76
C VAL A 45 -18.75 -8.45 -6.84
N PRO A 46 -18.15 -8.24 -8.02
CA PRO A 46 -16.72 -8.01 -8.13
C PRO A 46 -16.26 -6.79 -7.32
N LEU A 47 -15.03 -6.83 -6.82
CA LEU A 47 -14.41 -5.72 -6.11
C LEU A 47 -13.13 -5.27 -6.82
N HIS A 48 -12.95 -3.97 -6.97
CA HIS A 48 -11.72 -3.35 -7.46
C HIS A 48 -10.87 -2.94 -6.27
N VAL A 49 -9.81 -3.70 -6.02
CA VAL A 49 -8.94 -3.58 -4.86
C VAL A 49 -7.69 -2.79 -5.22
N TRP A 50 -7.37 -1.76 -4.44
CA TRP A 50 -6.24 -0.88 -4.74
C TRP A 50 -4.90 -1.52 -4.38
N THR A 51 -3.94 -1.43 -5.30
CA THR A 51 -2.61 -2.05 -5.17
C THR A 51 -1.47 -1.02 -5.09
N SER A 52 -1.72 0.22 -5.48
CA SER A 52 -0.72 1.28 -5.38
C SER A 52 -0.60 1.85 -3.98
N ARG A 53 0.61 1.79 -3.43
CA ARG A 53 0.97 2.38 -2.14
C ARG A 53 0.96 3.91 -2.21
N ARG A 54 0.29 4.55 -1.26
CA ARG A 54 0.26 6.01 -1.07
C ARG A 54 1.24 6.47 0.00
N ALA A 55 1.35 5.71 1.08
CA ALA A 55 2.26 5.96 2.18
C ALA A 55 2.71 4.66 2.83
N TYR A 56 3.78 4.73 3.61
CA TYR A 56 4.23 3.64 4.47
C TYR A 56 4.97 4.17 5.69
N GLU A 57 4.96 3.37 6.74
CA GLU A 57 5.74 3.58 7.95
C GLU A 57 6.43 2.28 8.34
N TYR A 58 7.58 2.40 9.00
CA TYR A 58 8.29 1.26 9.54
C TYR A 58 8.79 1.61 10.95
N ASP A 59 8.28 0.86 11.92
CA ASP A 59 8.77 0.89 13.29
C ASP A 59 9.90 -0.13 13.43
N THR A 60 11.12 0.39 13.55
CA THR A 60 12.34 -0.40 13.70
C THR A 60 12.40 -1.15 15.03
N ALA A 61 11.73 -0.66 16.08
CA ALA A 61 11.74 -1.29 17.39
C ALA A 61 10.83 -2.51 17.45
N SER A 62 9.66 -2.44 16.83
CA SER A 62 8.66 -3.54 16.82
C SER A 62 8.68 -4.39 15.55
N GLY A 63 9.43 -3.99 14.52
CA GLY A 63 9.49 -4.70 13.23
C GLY A 63 8.18 -4.62 12.44
N VAL A 64 7.35 -3.59 12.68
CA VAL A 64 6.05 -3.40 12.03
C VAL A 64 6.20 -2.52 10.80
N LEU A 65 5.84 -3.06 9.63
CA LEU A 65 5.71 -2.30 8.38
C LEU A 65 4.23 -1.98 8.15
N THR A 66 3.87 -0.70 8.15
CA THR A 66 2.50 -0.26 7.83
C THR A 66 2.44 0.23 6.40
N LEU A 67 1.50 -0.32 5.61
CA LEU A 67 1.28 0.04 4.21
C LEU A 67 -0.11 0.65 4.02
N TYR A 68 -0.15 1.85 3.45
CA TYR A 68 -1.39 2.52 3.08
C TYR A 68 -1.61 2.43 1.58
N LEU A 69 -2.58 1.61 1.17
CA LEU A 69 -3.08 1.47 -0.20
C LEU A 69 -4.45 2.15 -0.29
N THR A 70 -4.54 3.31 0.33
CA THR A 70 -5.76 4.08 0.54
C THR A 70 -5.44 5.56 0.56
N GLU A 71 -6.42 6.36 0.17
CA GLU A 71 -6.39 7.82 0.33
C GLU A 71 -7.24 8.27 1.53
N ARG A 72 -7.95 7.31 2.15
CA ARG A 72 -8.66 7.54 3.41
C ARG A 72 -7.66 7.65 4.56
N THR A 73 -8.02 8.56 5.44
CA THR A 73 -7.35 8.91 6.68
C THR A 73 -7.24 7.71 7.64
N PRO A 74 -6.37 7.77 8.68
CA PRO A 74 -5.90 8.98 9.37
C PRO A 74 -5.02 9.88 8.53
N ALA A 75 -5.04 11.19 8.83
CA ALA A 75 -3.98 12.08 8.36
C ALA A 75 -2.67 11.41 8.72
N LEU A 76 -1.78 11.26 7.75
CA LEU A 76 -0.48 10.64 7.96
C LEU A 76 0.16 11.37 9.16
N PRO A 77 0.50 10.66 10.26
CA PRO A 77 1.31 11.23 11.33
C PRO A 77 2.47 12.03 10.74
N ASP A 78 2.92 13.10 11.40
CA ASP A 78 4.04 13.93 10.91
C ASP A 78 5.33 13.11 10.68
N THR A 79 5.39 11.89 11.23
CA THR A 79 6.46 10.90 11.06
C THR A 79 6.38 10.09 9.75
N ILE A 80 5.20 9.98 9.13
CA ILE A 80 4.97 9.16 7.95
C ILE A 80 5.34 9.90 6.67
N LYS A 81 6.06 9.21 5.78
CA LYS A 81 6.45 9.73 4.48
C LYS A 81 5.43 9.40 3.41
N MET A 82 4.66 10.41 3.05
CA MET A 82 3.91 10.38 1.81
C MET A 82 4.86 10.28 0.62
N ILE A 83 4.61 9.33 -0.27
CA ILE A 83 5.46 9.11 -1.46
C ILE A 83 5.32 10.28 -2.45
N SER A 84 4.10 10.82 -2.54
CA SER A 84 3.75 11.96 -3.40
C SER A 84 2.43 12.55 -2.91
N ASP A 85 2.37 13.86 -2.67
CA ASP A 85 1.11 14.56 -2.34
C ASP A 85 0.16 14.67 -3.54
N HIS A 86 0.71 14.54 -4.76
CA HIS A 86 -0.12 14.54 -5.94
C HIS A 86 -1.05 13.31 -5.95
N PRO A 87 -2.37 13.49 -6.07
CA PRO A 87 -3.32 12.39 -6.18
C PRO A 87 -3.06 11.64 -7.50
N ARG A 88 -2.94 10.32 -7.40
CA ARG A 88 -2.70 9.45 -8.53
C ARG A 88 -3.81 8.42 -8.56
N THR A 89 -4.26 8.08 -9.76
CA THR A 89 -5.11 6.90 -9.95
C THR A 89 -4.36 5.69 -9.42
N PRO A 90 -4.92 4.96 -8.45
CA PRO A 90 -4.28 3.76 -7.94
C PRO A 90 -4.31 2.68 -9.02
N GLY A 91 -3.25 1.87 -9.06
CA GLY A 91 -3.34 0.54 -9.65
C GLY A 91 -4.42 -0.26 -8.93
N GLN A 92 -5.15 -1.08 -9.68
CA GLN A 92 -6.30 -1.83 -9.19
C GLN A 92 -6.24 -3.25 -9.72
N VAL A 93 -6.65 -4.20 -8.89
CA VAL A 93 -6.89 -5.59 -9.26
C VAL A 93 -8.37 -5.87 -9.05
N GLU A 94 -9.03 -6.45 -10.04
CA GLU A 94 -10.39 -6.95 -9.89
C GLU A 94 -10.36 -8.30 -9.16
N VAL A 95 -11.16 -8.42 -8.11
CA VAL A 95 -11.40 -9.66 -7.36
C VAL A 95 -12.84 -10.07 -7.62
N PRO A 96 -13.08 -11.13 -8.42
CA PRO A 96 -14.43 -11.58 -8.73
C PRO A 96 -15.25 -11.92 -7.48
N ALA A 97 -16.58 -11.92 -7.61
CA ALA A 97 -17.49 -12.36 -6.57
C ALA A 97 -17.15 -13.79 -6.11
N HIS A 98 -17.21 -14.03 -4.79
CA HIS A 98 -16.91 -15.32 -4.16
C HIS A 98 -15.55 -15.93 -4.56
N SER A 99 -14.56 -15.07 -4.81
CA SER A 99 -13.24 -15.48 -5.28
C SER A 99 -12.12 -14.87 -4.46
N ARG A 100 -10.92 -15.41 -4.67
CA ARG A 100 -9.68 -14.96 -4.06
C ARG A 100 -8.75 -14.39 -5.11
N ALA A 101 -7.88 -13.49 -4.67
CA ALA A 101 -6.80 -12.95 -5.49
C ALA A 101 -5.53 -12.78 -4.66
N THR A 102 -4.39 -12.75 -5.34
CA THR A 102 -3.11 -12.36 -4.74
C THR A 102 -2.73 -10.97 -5.24
N LEU A 103 -2.53 -10.05 -4.31
CA LEU A 103 -2.03 -8.71 -4.59
C LEU A 103 -0.51 -8.71 -4.46
N GLU A 104 0.19 -8.18 -5.47
CA GLU A 104 1.64 -8.01 -5.41
C GLU A 104 2.01 -6.58 -5.03
N LEU A 105 2.59 -6.42 -3.84
CA LEU A 105 2.96 -5.11 -3.30
C LEU A 105 4.47 -4.99 -3.20
N GLY A 106 5.02 -3.87 -3.64
CA GLY A 106 6.43 -3.57 -3.41
C GLY A 106 6.70 -3.24 -1.93
N VAL A 107 7.85 -3.70 -1.41
CA VAL A 107 8.32 -3.38 -0.07
C VAL A 107 9.58 -2.50 -0.16
N PRO A 108 9.58 -1.28 0.44
CA PRO A 108 10.75 -0.42 0.40
C PRO A 108 11.98 -1.09 1.03
N ALA A 109 13.16 -0.76 0.50
CA ALA A 109 14.43 -1.23 1.06
C ALA A 109 14.84 -0.42 2.30
N VAL A 110 14.49 0.87 2.31
CA VAL A 110 14.87 1.84 3.35
C VAL A 110 13.66 2.68 3.73
N ILE A 111 13.61 3.12 4.97
CA ILE A 111 12.79 4.25 5.40
C ILE A 111 13.69 5.46 5.54
N ARG A 112 13.35 6.53 4.83
CA ARG A 112 13.99 7.82 5.06
C ARG A 112 13.28 8.43 6.29
N ARG A 113 13.96 9.10 7.22
CA ARG A 113 13.33 9.92 8.28
C ARG A 113 13.87 11.35 8.24
N ARG A 114 13.05 12.34 8.64
CA ARG A 114 13.51 13.73 8.80
C ARG A 114 14.23 13.84 10.13
N VAL A 115 15.37 14.50 10.16
CA VAL A 115 16.12 14.78 11.39
C VAL A 115 16.37 16.28 11.50
N PRO A 116 16.43 16.85 12.72
CA PRO A 116 16.74 18.25 12.90
C PRO A 116 18.08 18.58 12.23
N ALA A 117 18.08 19.48 11.24
CA ALA A 117 19.34 20.00 10.73
C ALA A 117 19.84 21.07 11.71
N LYS A 118 21.11 21.00 12.10
CA LYS A 118 21.79 21.99 12.95
C LYS A 118 22.01 23.31 12.18
N GLY A 119 20.93 23.96 11.74
CA GLY A 119 20.96 25.26 11.03
C GLY A 119 21.15 25.21 9.51
N LEU A 120 21.18 24.02 8.88
CA LEU A 120 21.48 23.86 7.44
C LEU A 120 20.31 23.38 6.57
N GLY A 121 19.05 23.57 7.01
CA GLY A 121 17.86 23.24 6.22
C GLY A 121 17.16 21.93 6.61
N LEU A 122 16.70 21.13 5.65
CA LEU A 122 16.07 19.82 5.91
C LEU A 122 17.11 18.70 5.81
N ALA A 123 17.39 18.02 6.92
CA ALA A 123 18.27 16.85 6.94
C ALA A 123 17.44 15.56 6.98
N PHE A 124 17.99 14.49 6.38
CA PHE A 124 17.36 13.18 6.33
C PHE A 124 18.36 12.09 6.70
N VAL A 125 17.89 11.09 7.43
CA VAL A 125 18.60 9.82 7.62
C VAL A 125 17.85 8.73 6.83
N GLU A 126 18.59 7.79 6.25
CA GLU A 126 18.02 6.58 5.66
C GLU A 126 18.33 5.41 6.58
N GLU A 127 17.29 4.69 6.99
CA GLU A 127 17.39 3.52 7.84
C GLU A 127 16.93 2.30 7.03
N PRO A 128 17.70 1.21 7.00
CA PRO A 128 17.30 0.02 6.26
C PRO A 128 16.12 -0.68 6.91
N ILE A 129 15.19 -1.17 6.10
CA ILE A 129 14.10 -2.04 6.56
C ILE A 129 14.65 -3.46 6.57
N THR A 130 15.28 -3.88 7.66
CA THR A 130 15.97 -5.19 7.71
C THR A 130 15.06 -6.34 8.12
N ARG A 131 14.11 -6.09 9.03
CA ARG A 131 13.29 -7.13 9.67
C ARG A 131 11.81 -6.74 9.67
N ILE A 132 10.95 -7.56 9.08
CA ILE A 132 9.51 -7.32 9.06
C ILE A 132 8.83 -8.46 9.81
N ASP A 133 8.48 -8.21 11.07
CA ASP A 133 7.79 -9.19 11.92
C ASP A 133 6.29 -9.17 11.67
N LYS A 134 5.74 -7.98 11.37
CA LYS A 134 4.31 -7.78 11.09
C LYS A 134 4.14 -6.77 9.97
N VAL A 135 3.08 -6.95 9.20
CA VAL A 135 2.59 -5.97 8.25
C VAL A 135 1.20 -5.51 8.66
N GLU A 136 1.02 -4.22 8.80
CA GLU A 136 -0.29 -3.58 8.94
C GLU A 136 -0.74 -3.05 7.58
N LEU A 137 -1.85 -3.57 7.07
CA LEU A 137 -2.37 -3.27 5.75
C LEU A 137 -3.65 -2.43 5.87
N HIS A 138 -3.69 -1.33 5.12
CA HIS A 138 -4.86 -0.48 4.93
C HIS A 138 -5.20 -0.48 3.44
N ILE A 139 -6.14 -1.33 3.03
CA ILE A 139 -6.47 -1.56 1.61
C ILE A 139 -7.84 -1.01 1.30
N GLN A 140 -7.90 -0.07 0.36
CA GLN A 140 -9.16 0.46 -0.11
C GLN A 140 -9.69 -0.37 -1.29
N PHE A 141 -11.00 -0.56 -1.34
CA PHE A 141 -11.67 -1.34 -2.37
C PHE A 141 -13.05 -0.76 -2.70
N ALA A 142 -13.57 -0.99 -3.90
CA ALA A 142 -14.89 -0.54 -4.33
C ALA A 142 -15.56 -1.57 -5.25
N ASP A 143 -16.88 -1.50 -5.41
CA ASP A 143 -17.66 -2.32 -6.36
C ASP A 143 -17.61 -1.80 -7.81
N ALA A 144 -16.87 -0.71 -8.04
CA ALA A 144 -16.64 -0.11 -9.34
C ALA A 144 -15.18 0.37 -9.47
N PRO A 145 -14.61 0.35 -10.69
CA PRO A 145 -13.23 0.78 -10.90
C PRO A 145 -13.09 2.28 -10.59
N PHE A 146 -11.90 2.66 -10.12
CA PHE A 146 -11.53 4.06 -9.96
C PHE A 146 -10.86 4.60 -11.22
N ASP A 147 -11.56 5.47 -11.94
CA ASP A 147 -11.01 6.14 -13.13
C ASP A 147 -10.71 7.62 -12.87
N LYS A 148 -9.60 8.10 -13.44
CA LYS A 148 -9.32 9.54 -13.55
C LYS A 148 -10.30 10.13 -14.55
N PRO A 149 -11.23 11.00 -14.14
CA PRO A 149 -12.15 11.61 -15.07
C PRO A 149 -11.37 12.66 -15.89
N ALA A 150 -11.71 12.81 -17.17
CA ALA A 150 -11.12 13.83 -18.02
C ALA A 150 -11.39 15.22 -17.43
N GLY A 151 -10.33 16.03 -17.28
CA GLY A 151 -10.45 17.42 -16.82
C GLY A 151 -10.59 17.63 -15.30
N ALA A 152 -10.60 16.59 -14.45
CA ALA A 152 -10.61 16.84 -13.01
C ALA A 152 -9.32 17.47 -12.51
N THR A 153 -9.50 18.44 -11.62
CA THR A 153 -8.44 19.02 -10.80
C THR A 153 -7.86 17.99 -9.83
N PRO A 154 -6.62 18.19 -9.33
CA PRO A 154 -6.07 17.35 -8.28
C PRO A 154 -6.97 17.29 -7.03
N GLU A 155 -7.54 18.40 -6.61
CA GLU A 155 -8.43 18.47 -5.44
C GLU A 155 -9.68 17.59 -5.61
N GLU A 156 -10.34 17.69 -6.77
CA GLU A 156 -11.52 16.85 -7.09
C GLU A 156 -11.14 15.37 -7.14
N HIS A 157 -10.01 15.05 -7.76
CA HIS A 157 -9.50 13.68 -7.83
C HIS A 157 -9.25 13.13 -6.42
N ARG A 158 -8.57 13.91 -5.57
CA ARG A 158 -8.29 13.54 -4.17
C ARG A 158 -9.58 13.34 -3.38
N GLN A 159 -10.57 14.24 -3.55
CA GLN A 159 -11.84 14.12 -2.88
C GLN A 159 -12.56 12.83 -3.29
N ARG A 160 -12.58 12.50 -4.59
CA ARG A 160 -13.15 11.25 -5.09
C ARG A 160 -12.45 10.03 -4.52
N LEU A 161 -11.12 10.03 -4.46
CA LEU A 161 -10.35 8.94 -3.87
C LEU A 161 -10.70 8.74 -2.38
N ARG A 162 -10.97 9.81 -1.64
CA ARG A 162 -11.37 9.72 -0.23
C ARG A 162 -12.80 9.20 -0.04
N THR A 163 -13.71 9.55 -0.93
CA THR A 163 -15.12 9.22 -0.79
C THR A 163 -15.49 7.86 -1.40
N GLN A 164 -14.79 7.40 -2.43
CA GLN A 164 -15.13 6.17 -3.14
C GLN A 164 -14.61 4.92 -2.43
N GLY A 165 -15.48 3.93 -2.19
CA GLY A 165 -15.09 2.62 -1.68
C GLY A 165 -15.01 2.53 -0.16
N GLU A 166 -14.63 1.35 0.29
CA GLU A 166 -14.50 0.96 1.69
C GLU A 166 -13.06 0.58 2.04
N LEU A 167 -12.77 0.47 3.33
CA LEU A 167 -11.42 0.21 3.84
C LEU A 167 -11.36 -1.13 4.58
N ALA A 168 -10.53 -2.05 4.09
CA ALA A 168 -10.15 -3.26 4.79
C ALA A 168 -8.85 -3.02 5.57
N ARG A 169 -8.80 -3.54 6.81
CA ARG A 169 -7.63 -3.45 7.68
C ARG A 169 -7.27 -4.80 8.23
N ALA A 170 -5.98 -5.12 8.23
CA ALA A 170 -5.47 -6.31 8.89
C ALA A 170 -4.03 -6.10 9.35
N THR A 171 -3.67 -6.78 10.44
CA THR A 171 -2.28 -6.93 10.88
C THR A 171 -1.90 -8.39 10.76
N ILE A 172 -0.94 -8.70 9.91
CA ILE A 172 -0.59 -10.07 9.53
C ILE A 172 0.91 -10.28 9.77
N SER A 173 1.27 -11.46 10.28
CA SER A 173 2.67 -11.88 10.31
C SER A 173 3.00 -12.53 8.96
N PRO A 174 3.84 -11.91 8.12
CA PRO A 174 4.12 -12.47 6.80
C PRO A 174 4.87 -13.79 6.92
N THR A 175 4.57 -14.72 6.02
CA THR A 175 5.29 -15.97 5.86
C THR A 175 6.48 -15.78 4.91
N GLY A 176 7.64 -16.39 5.20
CA GLY A 176 8.91 -16.11 4.49
C GLY A 176 9.55 -14.76 4.89
N THR A 177 10.86 -14.55 4.86
CA THR A 177 12.02 -15.38 4.56
C THR A 177 12.79 -15.60 5.87
N LYS A 178 12.86 -16.86 6.36
CA LYS A 178 13.95 -17.25 7.25
C LYS A 178 15.21 -17.29 6.38
N GLU A 179 16.09 -16.32 6.54
CA GLU A 179 17.52 -16.47 6.30
C GLU A 179 18.26 -16.19 7.60
#